data_AF-A0A9P7ZR88-F1
#
_entry.id   AF-A0A9P7ZR88-F1
#
_cell.length_a   1.000
_cell.length_b   1.000
_cell.length_c   1.000
_cell.angle_alpha   90.00
_cell.angle_beta   90.00
_cell.angle_gamma   90.00
#
_symmetry.space_group_name_H-M   'P 1'
#
loop_
_entity.id
_entity.type
_entity.pdbx_description
1 polymer ?
#
loop_
_entity_poly.entity_id
_entity_poly.type
_entity_poly.pdbx_seq_one_letter_code
_entity_poly.pdbx_strand_id
1 'polypeptide(L)'
;MDRARGKVSHTLIGRPESPAGQPPAYETLGPSEDEALRVETLWDEQRATSPESKLNNIQFEFASPRLTWSLRQHEPPRWRATLFVWAENIPRLMRHGFHWSPANVHSGAGSMDLRKLTPLLLLRRCRHMRRYVVNGHGWQGYLCIYAVKESTITDFDLEWIKKDTVQEVVAYNWKREKVYQARPQLGHCFNAVYGQMRLQGWWPWPK
;
A
#
# COMPACT_ATOMS: atom_id res chain seq x y z
N MET A 1 -82.43 11.78 8.61
CA MET A 1 -81.08 11.84 7.99
C MET A 1 -80.14 11.04 8.88
N ASP A 2 -80.14 9.73 8.70
CA ASP A 2 -79.32 8.79 9.48
C ASP A 2 -78.04 8.46 8.71
N ARG A 3 -76.88 8.75 9.30
CA ARG A 3 -75.56 8.35 8.79
C ARG A 3 -75.00 7.26 9.69
N ALA A 4 -75.12 6.01 9.24
CA ALA A 4 -74.36 4.89 9.76
C ALA A 4 -72.87 5.05 9.37
N ARG A 5 -71.97 5.04 10.36
CA ARG A 5 -70.52 4.91 10.14
C ARG A 5 -70.07 3.54 10.65
N GLY A 6 -69.62 2.69 9.74
CA GLY A 6 -69.00 1.41 10.04
C GLY A 6 -67.63 1.60 10.72
N LYS A 7 -67.36 0.77 11.73
CA LYS A 7 -66.04 0.61 12.35
C LYS A 7 -65.23 -0.38 11.51
N VAL A 8 -64.08 0.05 11.00
CA VAL A 8 -63.05 -0.83 10.42
C VAL A 8 -61.99 -1.05 11.48
N SER A 9 -61.86 -2.29 11.95
CA SER A 9 -60.77 -2.71 12.84
C SER A 9 -59.54 -3.04 12.00
N HIS A 10 -58.47 -2.25 12.13
CA HIS A 10 -57.17 -2.59 11.57
C HIS A 10 -56.42 -3.48 12.57
N THR A 11 -56.31 -4.76 12.24
CA THR A 11 -55.40 -5.70 12.91
C THR A 11 -53.99 -5.44 12.38
N LEU A 12 -53.12 -4.86 13.21
CA LEU A 12 -51.69 -4.72 12.93
C LEU A 12 -51.04 -6.10 13.01
N ILE A 13 -50.64 -6.64 11.86
CA ILE A 13 -49.79 -7.83 11.76
C ILE A 13 -48.39 -7.41 12.21
N GLY A 14 -47.98 -7.88 13.40
CA GLY A 14 -46.64 -7.67 13.94
C GLY A 14 -45.59 -8.23 13.01
N ARG A 15 -44.67 -7.36 12.57
CA ARG A 15 -43.46 -7.75 11.84
C ARG A 15 -42.55 -8.48 12.83
N PRO A 16 -42.06 -9.69 12.53
CA PRO A 16 -41.13 -10.37 13.43
C PRO A 16 -39.87 -9.51 13.56
N GLU A 17 -39.57 -9.10 14.78
CA GLU A 17 -38.30 -8.46 15.13
C GLU A 17 -37.20 -9.50 14.87
N SER A 18 -36.39 -9.27 13.83
CA SER A 18 -35.13 -9.98 13.70
C SER A 18 -34.33 -9.71 14.98
N PRO A 19 -33.87 -10.74 15.70
CA PRO A 19 -32.99 -10.52 16.84
C PRO A 19 -31.80 -9.71 16.33
N ALA A 20 -31.55 -8.57 16.96
CA ALA A 20 -30.39 -7.73 16.73
C ALA A 20 -29.15 -8.54 17.11
N GLY A 21 -28.70 -9.39 16.18
CA GLY A 21 -27.44 -10.10 16.28
C GLY A 21 -26.35 -9.04 16.38
N GLN A 22 -25.58 -9.09 17.46
CA GLN A 22 -24.32 -8.35 17.53
C GLN A 22 -23.58 -8.57 16.20
N PRO A 23 -23.07 -7.52 15.55
CA PRO A 23 -22.19 -7.70 14.41
C PRO A 23 -21.07 -8.65 14.84
N PRO A 24 -20.68 -9.63 14.00
CA PRO A 24 -19.68 -10.62 14.36
C PRO A 24 -18.44 -9.91 14.90
N ALA A 25 -17.86 -10.44 15.98
CA ALA A 25 -16.63 -9.92 16.55
C ALA A 25 -15.57 -9.84 15.44
N TYR A 26 -15.01 -8.66 15.23
CA TYR A 26 -14.09 -8.33 14.14
C TYR A 26 -12.70 -8.99 14.29
N GLU A 27 -12.56 -9.99 15.16
CA GLU A 27 -11.28 -10.62 15.45
C GLU A 27 -10.90 -11.56 14.30
N THR A 28 -9.85 -11.13 13.57
CA THR A 28 -9.20 -11.78 12.43
C THR A 28 -10.00 -11.85 11.12
N LEU A 29 -10.28 -10.69 10.51
CA LEU A 29 -10.68 -10.53 9.10
C LEU A 29 -9.54 -10.84 8.10
N GLY A 30 -8.90 -12.00 8.25
CA GLY A 30 -8.06 -12.57 7.20
C GLY A 30 -8.88 -13.53 6.33
N PRO A 31 -8.53 -13.72 5.06
CA PRO A 31 -9.11 -14.81 4.26
C PRO A 31 -8.84 -16.15 4.95
N SER A 32 -9.75 -17.12 4.81
CA SER A 32 -9.46 -18.52 5.19
C SER A 32 -8.26 -19.05 4.40
N GLU A 33 -7.60 -20.12 4.86
CA GLU A 33 -6.47 -20.70 4.12
C GLU A 33 -6.87 -21.16 2.71
N ASP A 34 -8.06 -21.76 2.57
CA ASP A 34 -8.60 -22.19 1.27
C ASP A 34 -8.89 -21.00 0.35
N GLU A 35 -9.45 -19.92 0.90
CA GLU A 35 -9.69 -18.69 0.14
C GLU A 35 -8.38 -18.05 -0.31
N ALA A 36 -7.40 -17.95 0.58
CA ALA A 36 -6.08 -17.43 0.27
C ALA A 36 -5.40 -18.26 -0.82
N LEU A 37 -5.45 -19.59 -0.70
CA LEU A 37 -4.90 -20.50 -1.70
C LEU A 37 -5.58 -20.29 -3.05
N ARG A 38 -6.92 -20.21 -3.08
CA ARG A 38 -7.67 -19.94 -4.31
C ARG A 38 -7.27 -18.62 -4.96
N VAL A 39 -7.14 -17.55 -4.18
CA VAL A 39 -6.73 -16.23 -4.67
C VAL A 39 -5.30 -16.28 -5.22
N GLU A 40 -4.38 -16.95 -4.52
CA GLU A 40 -2.99 -17.13 -4.98
C GLU A 40 -2.92 -17.93 -6.29
N THR A 41 -3.67 -19.02 -6.41
CA THR A 41 -3.74 -19.84 -7.64
C THR A 41 -4.28 -19.03 -8.81
N LEU A 42 -5.37 -18.28 -8.63
CA LEU A 42 -5.92 -17.40 -9.67
C LEU A 42 -4.90 -16.33 -10.11
N TRP A 43 -4.10 -15.83 -9.17
CA TRP A 43 -3.05 -14.86 -9.49
C TRP A 43 -1.93 -15.47 -10.33
N ASP A 44 -1.49 -16.69 -9.98
CA ASP A 44 -0.46 -17.42 -10.69
C ASP A 44 -0.93 -17.81 -12.11
N GLU A 45 -2.18 -18.27 -12.26
CA GLU A 45 -2.81 -18.55 -13.55
C GLU A 45 -2.87 -17.31 -14.44
N GLN A 46 -3.36 -16.20 -13.90
CA GLN A 46 -3.42 -14.95 -14.64
C GLN A 46 -2.03 -14.46 -15.08
N ARG A 47 -1.02 -14.58 -14.22
CA ARG A 47 0.37 -14.24 -14.57
C ARG A 47 0.89 -15.10 -15.71
N ALA A 48 0.61 -16.41 -15.69
CA ALA A 48 1.03 -17.33 -16.76
C ALA A 48 0.47 -16.93 -18.14
N THR A 49 -0.72 -16.33 -18.18
CA THR A 49 -1.34 -15.84 -19.42
C THR A 49 -0.79 -14.51 -19.93
N SER A 50 0.01 -13.78 -19.13
CA SER A 50 0.57 -12.48 -19.49
C SER A 50 2.07 -12.37 -19.16
N PRO A 51 2.93 -13.04 -19.95
CA PRO A 51 4.38 -13.11 -19.69
C PRO A 51 5.11 -11.77 -19.85
N GLU A 52 4.46 -10.75 -20.41
CA GLU A 52 5.08 -9.45 -20.72
C GLU A 52 5.18 -8.49 -19.52
N SER A 53 4.51 -8.79 -18.40
CA SER A 53 4.54 -7.91 -17.21
C SER A 53 5.84 -8.07 -16.40
N LYS A 54 6.99 -7.67 -16.97
CA LYS A 54 8.26 -7.46 -16.24
C LYS A 54 8.26 -6.16 -15.42
N LEU A 55 7.10 -5.64 -15.05
CA LEU A 55 6.98 -4.30 -14.50
C LEU A 55 6.75 -4.36 -12.99
N ASN A 56 7.28 -3.36 -12.27
CA ASN A 56 7.06 -3.23 -10.83
C ASN A 56 5.57 -3.24 -10.56
N ASN A 57 5.18 -4.06 -9.59
CA ASN A 57 3.79 -4.23 -9.21
C ASN A 57 3.51 -3.74 -7.78
N ILE A 58 4.53 -3.29 -7.04
CA ILE A 58 4.36 -2.56 -5.78
C ILE A 58 5.32 -1.36 -5.74
N GLN A 59 4.83 -0.23 -5.27
CA GLN A 59 5.60 1.00 -5.07
C GLN A 59 5.38 1.52 -3.65
N PHE A 60 6.46 1.78 -2.93
CA PHE A 60 6.43 2.48 -1.64
C PHE A 60 7.04 3.86 -1.79
N GLU A 61 6.34 4.90 -1.33
CA GLU A 61 6.86 6.25 -1.20
C GLU A 61 7.20 6.56 0.25
N PHE A 62 8.42 7.04 0.46
CA PHE A 62 8.93 7.52 1.74
C PHE A 62 9.33 9.00 1.60
N ALA A 63 9.21 9.74 2.69
CA ALA A 63 9.73 11.10 2.76
C ALA A 63 10.30 11.38 4.14
N SER A 64 11.35 12.20 4.19
CA SER A 64 11.83 12.74 5.47
C SER A 64 10.66 13.41 6.20
N PRO A 65 10.54 13.25 7.53
CA PRO A 65 9.58 14.01 8.29
C PRO A 65 9.71 15.50 7.97
N ARG A 66 8.59 16.18 7.73
CA ARG A 66 8.60 17.64 7.64
C ARG A 66 8.93 18.12 9.05
N LEU A 67 10.01 18.88 9.22
CA LEU A 67 10.34 19.53 10.49
C LEU A 67 9.18 20.46 10.85
N THR A 68 8.29 19.96 11.72
CA THR A 68 7.22 20.61 12.51
C THR A 68 6.36 21.72 11.90
N TRP A 69 5.10 21.74 12.34
CA TRP A 69 3.95 22.55 11.93
C TRP A 69 4.09 24.07 12.01
N SER A 70 5.12 24.67 11.40
CA SER A 70 5.00 26.09 11.05
C SER A 70 4.04 26.22 9.87
N LEU A 71 3.09 27.15 9.96
CA LEU A 71 2.13 27.50 8.90
C LEU A 71 2.80 27.94 7.58
N ARG A 72 4.14 27.96 7.51
CA ARG A 72 4.93 28.15 6.30
C ARG A 72 5.29 26.79 5.69
N GLN A 73 4.29 26.08 5.18
CA GLN A 73 4.39 24.74 4.58
C GLN A 73 5.10 24.69 3.21
N HIS A 74 6.21 25.40 3.02
CA HIS A 74 6.84 25.51 1.69
C HIS A 74 8.19 24.83 1.54
N GLU A 75 8.80 24.32 2.62
CA GLU A 75 10.05 23.60 2.47
C GLU A 75 9.79 22.16 1.99
N PRO A 76 10.35 21.77 0.83
CA PRO A 76 10.28 20.40 0.39
C PRO A 76 11.01 19.49 1.39
N PRO A 77 10.59 18.23 1.54
CA PRO A 77 11.31 17.29 2.38
C PRO A 77 12.77 17.22 1.95
N ARG A 78 13.69 17.08 2.92
CA ARG A 78 15.13 17.00 2.68
C ARG A 78 15.44 15.89 1.67
N TRP A 79 14.78 14.75 1.82
CA TRP A 79 14.87 13.61 0.92
C TRP A 79 13.51 12.96 0.70
N ARG A 80 13.41 12.25 -0.42
CA ARG A 80 12.33 11.31 -0.74
C ARG A 80 12.93 9.99 -1.16
N ALA A 81 12.23 8.90 -0.92
CA ALA A 81 12.61 7.62 -1.45
C ALA A 81 11.42 6.93 -2.10
N THR A 82 11.70 6.13 -3.12
CA THR A 82 10.72 5.25 -3.74
C THR A 82 11.31 3.86 -3.86
N LEU A 83 10.65 2.89 -3.23
CA LEU A 83 10.99 1.48 -3.37
C LEU A 83 10.04 0.86 -4.39
N PHE A 84 10.60 0.47 -5.52
CA PHE A 84 9.91 -0.23 -6.59
C PHE A 84 10.16 -1.72 -6.43
N VAL A 85 9.09 -2.51 -6.38
CA VAL A 85 9.14 -3.95 -6.12
C VAL A 85 8.43 -4.72 -7.23
N TRP A 86 9.08 -5.78 -7.68
CA TRP A 86 8.53 -6.89 -8.42
C TRP A 86 8.31 -8.05 -7.45
N ALA A 87 7.06 -8.26 -7.09
CA ALA A 87 6.61 -9.44 -6.37
C ALA A 87 6.02 -10.43 -7.36
N GLU A 88 6.34 -11.70 -7.20
CA GLU A 88 5.79 -12.75 -8.05
C GLU A 88 4.29 -12.94 -7.87
N ASN A 89 3.85 -12.84 -6.61
CA ASN A 89 2.49 -13.07 -6.18
C ASN A 89 2.16 -12.07 -5.06
N ILE A 90 1.40 -11.02 -5.39
CA ILE A 90 1.01 -9.96 -4.45
C ILE A 90 0.15 -10.52 -3.30
N PRO A 91 -0.87 -11.37 -3.56
CA PRO A 91 -1.62 -12.01 -2.47
C PRO A 91 -0.73 -12.76 -1.48
N ARG A 92 0.22 -13.58 -1.98
CA ARG A 92 1.17 -14.30 -1.13
C ARG A 92 2.01 -13.34 -0.29
N LEU A 93 2.50 -12.25 -0.89
CA LEU A 93 3.25 -11.24 -0.17
C LEU A 93 2.40 -10.51 0.89
N MET A 94 1.11 -10.28 0.62
CA MET A 94 0.17 -9.72 1.60
C MET A 94 -0.01 -10.62 2.82
N ARG A 95 -0.11 -11.94 2.59
CA ARG A 95 -0.27 -12.97 3.63
C ARG A 95 0.98 -13.19 4.45
N HIS A 96 2.12 -13.39 3.80
CA HIS A 96 3.38 -13.71 4.48
C HIS A 96 4.16 -12.48 4.95
N GLY A 97 3.76 -11.30 4.50
CA GLY A 97 4.38 -10.03 4.86
C GLY A 97 5.51 -9.62 3.90
N PHE A 98 5.63 -8.32 3.72
CA PHE A 98 6.75 -7.70 3.03
C PHE A 98 7.78 -7.23 4.06
N HIS A 99 8.95 -7.88 4.06
CA HIS A 99 10.06 -7.56 4.95
C HIS A 99 11.21 -6.96 4.15
N TRP A 100 11.51 -5.69 4.43
CA TRP A 100 12.61 -4.94 3.85
C TRP A 100 13.53 -4.44 4.97
N SER A 101 14.82 -4.37 4.71
CA SER A 101 15.80 -3.75 5.60
C SER A 101 17.02 -3.32 4.78
N PRO A 102 17.93 -2.50 5.32
CA PRO A 102 19.19 -2.19 4.65
C PRO A 102 20.02 -3.43 4.27
N ALA A 103 19.88 -4.55 4.98
CA ALA A 103 20.55 -5.82 4.68
C ALA A 103 20.12 -6.44 3.33
N ASN A 104 18.98 -6.02 2.79
CA ASN A 104 18.48 -6.46 1.49
C ASN A 104 19.06 -5.63 0.32
N VAL A 105 19.91 -4.63 0.58
CA VAL A 105 20.64 -3.89 -0.46
C VAL A 105 21.86 -4.68 -0.93
N HIS A 106 22.01 -4.81 -2.25
CA HIS A 106 23.27 -5.29 -2.82
C HIS A 106 24.31 -4.18 -2.83
N SER A 107 25.30 -4.29 -1.94
CA SER A 107 26.47 -3.41 -1.93
C SER A 107 27.20 -3.48 -3.29
N GLY A 108 27.54 -2.31 -3.85
CA GLY A 108 28.29 -2.21 -5.11
C GLY A 108 27.44 -2.17 -6.39
N ALA A 109 26.15 -2.52 -6.34
CA ALA A 109 25.24 -2.41 -7.49
C ALA A 109 24.52 -1.05 -7.56
N GLY A 110 24.87 -0.12 -6.67
CA GLY A 110 24.27 1.21 -6.63
C GLY A 110 24.75 2.10 -7.78
N SER A 111 23.87 2.98 -8.25
CA SER A 111 24.21 3.97 -9.30
C SER A 111 23.61 5.33 -9.00
N MET A 112 24.31 6.38 -9.42
CA MET A 112 23.78 7.74 -9.46
C MET A 112 23.43 8.04 -10.92
N ASP A 113 22.16 8.26 -11.22
CA ASP A 113 21.71 8.49 -12.61
C ASP A 113 20.79 9.71 -12.68
N LEU A 114 21.39 10.86 -12.98
CA LEU A 114 20.68 12.14 -13.10
C LEU A 114 19.76 12.19 -14.33
N ARG A 115 19.98 11.32 -15.32
CA ARG A 115 19.22 11.30 -16.59
C ARG A 115 17.87 10.58 -16.46
N LYS A 116 17.65 9.83 -15.38
CA LYS A 116 16.42 9.05 -15.13
C LYS A 116 15.42 9.74 -14.23
N LEU A 117 15.57 11.04 -13.97
CA LEU A 117 14.57 11.81 -13.25
C LEU A 117 13.30 11.93 -14.09
N THR A 118 12.20 11.34 -13.62
CA THR A 118 10.89 11.50 -14.26
C THR A 118 10.45 12.97 -14.17
N PRO A 119 9.60 13.45 -15.10
CA PRO A 119 9.08 14.82 -15.06
C PRO A 119 8.45 15.20 -13.70
N LEU A 120 7.80 14.25 -13.03
CA LEU A 120 7.25 14.44 -11.68
C LEU A 120 8.32 14.76 -10.63
N LEU A 121 9.52 14.18 -10.74
CA LEU A 121 10.63 14.46 -9.83
C LEU A 121 11.25 15.83 -10.10
N LEU A 122 11.30 16.24 -11.37
CA LEU A 122 11.74 17.59 -11.77
C LEU A 122 10.78 18.66 -11.23
N LEU A 123 9.46 18.45 -11.31
CA LEU A 123 8.45 19.33 -10.70
C LEU A 123 8.61 19.43 -9.18
N ARG A 124 9.09 18.36 -8.54
CA ARG A 124 9.37 18.29 -7.10
C ARG A 124 10.75 18.89 -6.74
N ARG A 125 11.44 19.52 -7.70
CA ARG A 125 12.80 20.11 -7.56
C ARG A 125 13.88 19.13 -7.11
N CYS A 126 13.63 17.82 -7.20
CA CYS A 126 14.66 16.82 -6.95
C CYS A 126 15.64 16.82 -8.12
N ARG A 127 16.92 17.10 -7.85
CA ARG A 127 17.98 17.22 -8.86
C ARG A 127 18.96 16.06 -8.80
N HIS A 128 18.98 15.31 -7.71
CA HIS A 128 19.90 14.21 -7.48
C HIS A 128 19.14 12.93 -7.19
N MET A 129 19.63 11.81 -7.71
CA MET A 129 19.08 10.48 -7.48
C MET A 129 20.20 9.47 -7.19
N ARG A 130 20.03 8.66 -6.15
CA ARG A 130 20.83 7.44 -5.94
C ARG A 130 19.92 6.22 -5.95
N ARG A 131 20.30 5.20 -6.69
CA ARG A 131 19.55 3.95 -6.86
C ARG A 131 20.31 2.80 -6.24
N TYR A 132 19.60 1.94 -5.54
CA TYR A 132 20.08 0.68 -4.98
C TYR A 132 19.31 -0.50 -5.58
N VAL A 133 19.99 -1.62 -5.79
CA VAL A 133 19.36 -2.90 -6.17
C VAL A 133 19.02 -3.67 -4.91
N VAL A 134 17.80 -4.20 -4.85
CA VAL A 134 17.26 -4.79 -3.63
C VAL A 134 16.55 -6.10 -3.90
N ASN A 135 16.62 -7.05 -2.98
CA ASN A 135 15.89 -8.32 -3.08
C ASN A 135 15.53 -8.90 -1.72
N GLY A 136 14.54 -9.78 -1.74
CA GLY A 136 14.16 -10.63 -0.61
C GLY A 136 13.56 -11.93 -1.10
N HIS A 137 12.99 -12.70 -0.18
CA HIS A 137 12.32 -13.95 -0.53
C HIS A 137 11.04 -13.67 -1.33
N GLY A 138 11.04 -14.06 -2.62
CA GLY A 138 9.88 -13.94 -3.51
C GLY A 138 9.65 -12.54 -4.09
N TRP A 139 10.60 -11.62 -3.93
CA TRP A 139 10.53 -10.29 -4.52
C TRP A 139 11.90 -9.70 -4.80
N GLN A 140 11.97 -8.82 -5.80
CA GLN A 140 13.16 -8.03 -6.12
C GLN A 140 12.76 -6.59 -6.44
N GLY A 141 13.69 -5.66 -6.52
CA GLY A 141 13.34 -4.25 -6.61
C GLY A 141 14.49 -3.30 -6.86
N TYR A 142 14.14 -2.02 -6.88
CA TYR A 142 15.09 -0.93 -6.71
C TYR A 142 14.59 0.09 -5.70
N LEU A 143 15.48 0.56 -4.86
CA LEU A 143 15.24 1.71 -3.99
C LEU A 143 15.90 2.94 -4.61
N CYS A 144 15.12 3.96 -4.90
CA CYS A 144 15.60 5.23 -5.44
C CYS A 144 15.44 6.33 -4.39
N ILE A 145 16.54 6.99 -4.03
CA ILE A 145 16.58 8.16 -3.14
C ILE A 145 16.68 9.41 -4.00
N TYR A 146 15.89 10.42 -3.68
CA TYR A 146 15.82 11.69 -4.39
C TYR A 146 16.04 12.85 -3.42
N ALA A 147 16.82 13.86 -3.83
CA ALA A 147 17.01 15.06 -3.04
C ALA A 147 17.28 16.29 -3.92
N VAL A 148 17.14 17.47 -3.31
CA VAL A 148 17.48 18.75 -3.95
C VAL A 148 18.99 19.00 -3.91
N LYS A 149 19.67 18.59 -2.83
CA LYS A 149 21.11 18.78 -2.62
C LYS A 149 21.85 17.46 -2.79
N GLU A 150 22.98 17.48 -3.49
CA GLU A 150 23.85 16.32 -3.67
C GLU A 150 24.33 15.74 -2.34
N SER A 151 24.76 16.60 -1.40
CA SER A 151 25.20 16.17 -0.06
C SER A 151 24.15 15.34 0.67
N THR A 152 22.86 15.62 0.45
CA THR A 152 21.80 14.81 1.06
C THR A 152 21.74 13.39 0.52
N ILE A 153 22.12 13.16 -0.74
CA ILE A 153 22.22 11.82 -1.34
C ILE A 153 23.50 11.11 -0.91
N THR A 154 24.61 11.84 -0.85
CA THR A 154 25.92 11.31 -0.43
C THR A 154 25.89 10.87 1.02
N ASP A 155 25.32 11.69 1.91
CA ASP A 155 25.22 11.43 3.34
C ASP A 155 23.96 10.64 3.71
N PHE A 156 23.22 10.13 2.72
CA PHE A 156 21.98 9.41 2.98
C PHE A 156 22.25 8.08 3.67
N ASP A 157 21.69 7.92 4.87
CA ASP A 157 21.69 6.66 5.59
C ASP A 157 20.39 5.88 5.30
N LEU A 158 20.52 4.61 4.93
CA LEU A 158 19.37 3.73 4.69
C LEU A 158 18.55 3.51 5.96
N GLU A 159 19.15 3.63 7.14
CA GLU A 159 18.46 3.58 8.44
C GLU A 159 17.48 4.76 8.65
N TRP A 160 17.55 5.80 7.82
CA TRP A 160 16.55 6.88 7.83
C TRP A 160 15.23 6.49 7.17
N ILE A 161 15.23 5.43 6.36
CA ILE A 161 13.99 4.85 5.85
C ILE A 161 13.38 4.05 7.00
N LYS A 162 12.33 4.61 7.58
CA LYS A 162 11.63 4.01 8.72
C LYS A 162 10.15 3.88 8.42
N LYS A 163 9.48 3.08 9.23
CA LYS A 163 8.04 2.80 9.10
C LYS A 163 7.18 4.07 9.10
N ASP A 164 7.50 5.03 9.96
CA ASP A 164 6.81 6.32 10.09
C ASP A 164 7.08 7.30 8.92
N THR A 165 8.11 7.03 8.12
CA THR A 165 8.43 7.83 6.92
C THR A 165 7.63 7.42 5.68
N VAL A 166 6.89 6.29 5.74
CA VAL A 166 6.02 5.83 4.64
C VAL A 166 4.86 6.79 4.45
N GLN A 167 4.75 7.33 3.24
CA GLN A 167 3.68 8.24 2.83
C GLN A 167 2.54 7.50 2.13
N GLU A 168 2.91 6.58 1.23
CA GLU A 168 1.96 5.88 0.38
C GLU A 168 2.57 4.56 -0.09
N VAL A 169 1.71 3.55 -0.22
CA VAL A 169 2.04 2.33 -0.95
C VAL A 169 0.93 2.00 -1.91
N VAL A 170 1.30 1.62 -3.12
CA VAL A 170 0.37 1.25 -4.18
C VAL A 170 0.82 -0.07 -4.77
N ALA A 171 -0.12 -0.97 -5.02
CA ALA A 171 0.13 -2.18 -5.80
C ALA A 171 -0.81 -2.28 -7.00
N TYR A 172 -0.30 -2.89 -8.06
CA TYR A 172 -0.98 -3.06 -9.33
C TYR A 172 -0.97 -4.53 -9.73
N ASN A 173 -2.05 -5.03 -10.35
CA ASN A 173 -1.99 -6.33 -11.02
C ASN A 173 -1.22 -6.24 -12.34
N TRP A 174 -1.11 -7.38 -13.03
CA TRP A 174 -0.44 -7.49 -14.34
C TRP A 174 -1.11 -6.66 -15.44
N LYS A 175 -2.42 -6.35 -15.32
CA LYS A 175 -3.16 -5.42 -16.19
C LYS A 175 -2.90 -3.94 -15.88
N ARG A 176 -2.04 -3.64 -14.89
CA ARG A 176 -1.77 -2.29 -14.37
C ARG A 176 -2.98 -1.65 -13.68
N GLU A 177 -3.94 -2.46 -13.26
CA GLU A 177 -5.05 -1.99 -12.45
C GLU A 177 -4.59 -1.93 -10.99
N LYS A 178 -4.92 -0.84 -10.30
CA LYS A 178 -4.57 -0.66 -8.90
C LYS A 178 -5.39 -1.62 -8.04
N VAL A 179 -4.72 -2.54 -7.35
CA VAL A 179 -5.35 -3.54 -6.47
C VAL A 179 -5.15 -3.26 -4.99
N TYR A 180 -4.21 -2.37 -4.65
CA TYR A 180 -3.93 -1.99 -3.27
C TYR A 180 -3.49 -0.54 -3.20
N GLN A 181 -3.93 0.15 -2.15
CA GLN A 181 -3.40 1.45 -1.77
C GLN A 181 -3.48 1.62 -0.27
N ALA A 182 -2.41 2.08 0.35
CA ALA A 182 -2.41 2.45 1.76
C ALA A 182 -1.70 3.80 1.96
N ARG A 183 -2.28 4.64 2.82
CA ARG A 183 -1.69 5.90 3.29
C ARG A 183 -1.75 5.91 4.82
N PRO A 184 -0.76 5.32 5.51
CA PRO A 184 -0.82 5.10 6.95
C PRO A 184 -1.09 6.37 7.75
N GLN A 185 -0.44 7.48 7.37
CA GLN A 185 -0.58 8.76 8.04
C GLN A 185 -2.00 9.35 7.96
N LEU A 186 -2.82 8.88 7.00
CA LEU A 186 -4.22 9.26 6.85
C LEU A 186 -5.19 8.17 7.32
N GLY A 187 -4.69 7.00 7.74
CA GLY A 187 -5.52 5.84 8.07
C GLY A 187 -6.25 5.20 6.88
N HIS A 188 -6.06 5.69 5.65
CA HIS A 188 -6.77 5.21 4.47
C HIS A 188 -6.14 3.92 3.94
N CYS A 189 -6.98 2.93 3.61
CA CYS A 189 -6.55 1.71 2.93
C CYS A 189 -7.64 1.22 1.97
N PHE A 190 -7.21 0.80 0.79
CA PHE A 190 -7.98 0.11 -0.23
C PHE A 190 -7.26 -1.19 -0.54
N ASN A 191 -7.95 -2.32 -0.49
CA ASN A 191 -7.41 -3.61 -0.91
C ASN A 191 -8.49 -4.43 -1.67
N ALA A 192 -8.28 -4.63 -2.96
CA ALA A 192 -9.15 -5.42 -3.83
C ALA A 192 -8.79 -6.93 -3.82
N VAL A 193 -7.70 -7.32 -3.16
CA VAL A 193 -7.24 -8.72 -3.07
C VAL A 193 -7.91 -9.43 -1.89
N TYR A 194 -7.81 -8.84 -0.69
CA TYR A 194 -8.28 -9.44 0.57
C TYR A 194 -9.14 -8.45 1.39
N GLY A 195 -9.81 -7.51 0.73
CA GLY A 195 -10.80 -6.62 1.36
C GLY A 195 -10.20 -5.59 2.33
N GLN A 196 -10.31 -5.83 3.64
CA GLN A 196 -9.77 -4.91 4.67
C GLN A 196 -8.36 -5.29 5.12
N MET A 197 -7.87 -6.45 4.67
CA MET A 197 -6.53 -6.89 5.00
C MET A 197 -5.51 -5.89 4.50
N ARG A 198 -4.50 -5.64 5.30
CA ARG A 198 -3.40 -4.75 4.97
C ARG A 198 -2.14 -5.56 4.75
N LEU A 199 -1.24 -5.08 3.89
CA LEU A 199 0.06 -5.71 3.66
C LEU A 199 0.80 -5.81 5.00
N GLN A 200 1.12 -7.03 5.44
CA GLN A 200 1.85 -7.27 6.70
C GLN A 200 3.37 -7.06 6.54
N GLY A 201 4.12 -7.10 7.63
CA GLY A 201 5.58 -6.99 7.64
C GLY A 201 6.10 -5.62 8.07
N TRP A 202 6.82 -4.90 7.20
CA TRP A 202 7.46 -3.62 7.49
C TRP A 202 6.49 -2.42 7.64
N TRP A 203 5.29 -2.70 8.15
CA TRP A 203 4.18 -1.79 8.39
C TRP A 203 3.82 -1.78 9.88
N PRO A 204 3.39 -0.65 10.45
CA PRO A 204 2.67 -0.66 11.71
C PRO A 204 1.16 -0.76 11.42
N TRP A 205 0.49 -1.73 12.01
CA TRP A 205 -0.87 -1.49 12.47
C TRP A 205 -0.81 -1.33 13.99
N PRO A 206 -1.61 -0.43 14.59
CA PRO A 206 -1.80 -0.49 16.03
C PRO A 206 -2.25 -1.91 16.37
N LYS A 207 -1.69 -2.45 17.47
CA LYS A 207 -2.31 -3.59 18.14
C LYS A 207 -3.75 -3.23 18.50
#